data_AF-A0A934MPK5-F1
#
_entry.id   AF-A0A934MPK5-F1
#
_cell.length_a   1.000
_cell.length_b   1.000
_cell.length_c   1.000
_cell.angle_alpha   90.00
_cell.angle_beta   90.00
_cell.angle_gamma   90.00
#
_symmetry.space_group_name_H-M   'P 1'
#
loop_
_entity.id
_entity.type
_entity.pdbx_description
1 polymer ?
#
loop_
_entity_poly.entity_id
_entity_poly.type
_entity_poly.pdbx_seq_one_letter_code
_entity_poly.pdbx_strand_id
1 'polypeptide(L)'
;MFKDLFNRKKPATGVAVPTAAPTQSRTVTQSSTQSWMPVTDVFNGFMHRRDGSIITAIRIQPVNFELLSDNEKYAKIKSFEEVLNGIEYTFQIISIARPVDLDNFITRMEELKSNVTETKSETKEELQQEIKKINKEDDIRNRLLNSYMSHAAALATSGETVERQFYILLDQKLGKTTQKDEILLFQRTNELASNLVGADLIAHVCNDEELRDLLFIFTNSNQAAFERAPNHQFGLPPQVGGFHE
;
A
#
# COMPACT_ATOMS: atom_id res chain seq x y z
N MET A 1 -34.58 -37.66 -75.35
CA MET A 1 -34.13 -38.08 -76.69
C MET A 1 -32.96 -37.17 -77.05
N PHE A 2 -31.77 -37.74 -77.32
CA PHE A 2 -30.50 -37.10 -77.73
C PHE A 2 -29.82 -36.21 -76.66
N LYS A 3 -28.77 -36.62 -75.93
CA LYS A 3 -27.40 -37.05 -76.33
C LYS A 3 -26.76 -36.11 -77.35
N ASP A 4 -25.58 -35.61 -76.95
CA ASP A 4 -24.50 -34.99 -77.74
C ASP A 4 -24.19 -33.57 -77.26
N LEU A 5 -22.94 -33.16 -77.02
CA LEU A 5 -21.65 -33.83 -77.10
C LEU A 5 -20.70 -32.93 -76.28
N PHE A 6 -19.80 -33.54 -75.53
CA PHE A 6 -18.55 -32.88 -75.17
C PHE A 6 -17.88 -32.37 -76.46
N ASN A 7 -17.70 -31.06 -76.63
CA ASN A 7 -16.51 -30.59 -77.33
C ASN A 7 -16.05 -29.20 -76.87
N ARG A 8 -14.73 -29.13 -76.75
CA ARG A 8 -13.90 -28.11 -76.11
C ARG A 8 -13.70 -26.88 -77.01
N LYS A 9 -13.60 -25.68 -76.41
CA LYS A 9 -12.43 -24.79 -76.50
C LYS A 9 -12.59 -23.52 -75.64
N LYS A 10 -11.50 -23.17 -74.95
CA LYS A 10 -11.32 -22.06 -73.98
C LYS A 10 -11.71 -20.67 -74.52
N PRO A 11 -11.97 -19.70 -73.63
CA PRO A 11 -11.32 -18.41 -73.82
C PRO A 11 -10.65 -17.83 -72.57
N ALA A 12 -9.83 -16.84 -72.88
CA ALA A 12 -8.81 -16.16 -72.10
C ALA A 12 -9.27 -15.56 -70.76
N THR A 13 -8.29 -15.53 -69.87
CA THR A 13 -8.14 -14.72 -68.65
C THR A 13 -8.44 -13.23 -68.87
N GLY A 14 -9.34 -12.70 -68.06
CA GLY A 14 -9.52 -11.28 -67.78
C GLY A 14 -10.10 -11.16 -66.38
N VAL A 15 -9.25 -10.94 -65.39
CA VAL A 15 -9.62 -10.79 -63.98
C VAL A 15 -10.16 -9.37 -63.77
N ALA A 16 -11.43 -9.26 -63.38
CA ALA A 16 -12.00 -8.04 -62.78
C ALA A 16 -12.35 -8.37 -61.32
N VAL A 17 -11.57 -7.80 -60.40
CA VAL A 17 -11.80 -7.84 -58.94
C VAL A 17 -12.91 -6.84 -58.60
N PRO A 18 -13.97 -7.20 -57.86
CA PRO A 18 -14.95 -6.22 -57.39
C PRO A 18 -14.34 -5.40 -56.24
N THR A 19 -14.47 -4.08 -56.39
CA THR A 19 -14.06 -3.02 -55.48
C THR A 19 -14.60 -3.23 -54.05
N ALA A 20 -13.70 -3.44 -53.10
CA ALA A 20 -14.02 -3.44 -51.67
C ALA A 20 -14.23 -2.00 -51.16
N ALA A 21 -15.28 -1.79 -50.39
CA ALA A 21 -15.58 -0.55 -49.68
C ALA A 21 -14.41 -0.15 -48.74
N PRO A 22 -14.21 1.15 -48.44
CA PRO A 22 -13.16 1.56 -47.53
C PRO A 22 -13.54 1.13 -46.11
N THR A 23 -12.91 0.06 -45.62
CA THR A 23 -12.91 -0.30 -44.20
C THR A 23 -12.21 0.83 -43.45
N GLN A 24 -13.00 1.69 -42.82
CA GLN A 24 -12.50 2.62 -41.81
C GLN A 24 -11.84 1.77 -40.72
N SER A 25 -10.50 1.74 -40.70
CA SER A 25 -9.76 1.22 -39.57
C SER A 25 -10.12 2.09 -38.38
N ARG A 26 -11.07 1.62 -37.54
CA ARG A 26 -11.20 2.14 -36.18
C ARG A 26 -9.83 1.92 -35.54
N THR A 27 -9.04 2.97 -35.46
CA THR A 27 -7.98 3.07 -34.48
C THR A 27 -8.67 2.96 -33.15
N VAL A 28 -8.72 1.74 -32.62
CA VAL A 28 -8.96 1.53 -31.20
C VAL A 28 -7.79 2.21 -30.54
N THR A 29 -7.96 3.49 -30.21
CA THR A 29 -7.11 4.18 -29.25
C THR A 29 -7.13 3.24 -28.05
N GLN A 30 -6.02 2.56 -27.82
CA GLN A 30 -5.90 1.72 -26.64
C GLN A 30 -6.08 2.69 -25.48
N SER A 31 -7.29 2.70 -24.92
CA SER A 31 -7.57 3.27 -23.61
C SER A 31 -6.52 2.63 -22.73
N SER A 32 -5.46 3.38 -22.43
CA SER A 32 -4.36 2.81 -21.69
C SER A 32 -4.93 2.25 -20.41
N THR A 33 -4.36 1.16 -19.93
CA THR A 33 -4.58 0.67 -18.57
C THR A 33 -4.22 1.73 -17.52
N GLN A 34 -3.91 2.98 -17.89
CA GLN A 34 -3.83 4.10 -16.96
C GLN A 34 -5.17 4.82 -16.78
N SER A 35 -6.10 4.76 -17.75
CA SER A 35 -7.38 5.48 -17.70
C SER A 35 -8.36 4.95 -16.65
N TRP A 36 -8.11 3.81 -15.99
CA TRP A 36 -9.02 3.28 -14.95
C TRP A 36 -8.70 3.78 -13.54
N MET A 37 -7.48 4.27 -13.26
CA MET A 37 -7.11 4.68 -11.90
C MET A 37 -7.72 6.05 -11.56
N PRO A 38 -8.56 6.18 -10.52
CA PRO A 38 -9.26 7.43 -10.21
C PRO A 38 -8.38 8.51 -9.58
N VAL A 39 -7.17 8.13 -9.16
CA VAL A 39 -6.16 9.02 -8.55
C VAL A 39 -5.21 9.53 -9.65
N THR A 40 -4.99 10.83 -9.65
CA THR A 40 -4.12 11.56 -10.57
C THR A 40 -2.70 11.64 -10.03
N ASP A 41 -2.53 12.09 -8.77
CA ASP A 41 -1.21 12.25 -8.13
C ASP A 41 -1.30 12.21 -6.60
N VAL A 42 -0.16 12.04 -5.94
CA VAL A 42 -0.02 12.06 -4.48
C VAL A 42 1.09 13.03 -4.09
N PHE A 43 0.71 14.15 -3.48
CA PHE A 43 1.64 15.17 -2.98
C PHE A 43 1.02 15.99 -1.84
N ASN A 44 1.87 16.58 -1.00
CA ASN A 44 1.46 17.48 0.09
C ASN A 44 0.49 16.86 1.12
N GLY A 45 0.57 15.55 1.35
CA GLY A 45 -0.31 14.80 2.24
C GLY A 45 -1.69 14.50 1.67
N PHE A 46 -1.87 14.67 0.35
CA PHE A 46 -3.16 14.46 -0.33
C PHE A 46 -3.02 13.56 -1.55
N MET A 47 -4.03 12.71 -1.74
CA MET A 47 -4.29 12.01 -3.00
C MET A 47 -5.25 12.87 -3.83
N HIS A 48 -4.79 13.37 -4.96
CA HIS A 48 -5.58 14.17 -5.90
C HIS A 48 -6.33 13.24 -6.85
N ARG A 49 -7.66 13.36 -6.91
CA ARG A 49 -8.51 12.57 -7.81
C ARG A 49 -8.86 13.33 -9.08
N ARG A 50 -9.21 12.58 -10.12
CA ARG A 50 -9.61 13.14 -11.43
C ARG A 50 -10.90 13.95 -11.41
N ASP A 51 -11.76 13.69 -10.43
CA ASP A 51 -13.02 14.44 -10.24
C ASP A 51 -12.82 15.80 -9.56
N GLY A 52 -11.56 16.18 -9.29
CA GLY A 52 -11.21 17.41 -8.59
C GLY A 52 -11.41 17.32 -7.07
N SER A 53 -11.58 16.13 -6.50
CA SER A 53 -11.53 15.93 -5.06
C SER A 53 -10.10 15.61 -4.59
N ILE A 54 -9.84 15.94 -3.33
CA ILE A 54 -8.65 15.52 -2.60
C ILE A 54 -9.06 14.54 -1.51
N ILE A 55 -8.21 13.55 -1.27
CA ILE A 55 -8.38 12.57 -0.19
C ILE A 55 -7.15 12.60 0.70
N THR A 56 -7.36 12.52 2.00
CA THR A 56 -6.31 12.22 2.97
C THR A 56 -6.73 11.02 3.81
N ALA A 57 -5.76 10.43 4.52
CA ALA A 57 -5.97 9.22 5.30
C ALA A 57 -5.38 9.38 6.70
N ILE A 58 -6.04 8.78 7.68
CA ILE A 58 -5.52 8.58 9.04
C ILE A 58 -5.28 7.09 9.20
N ARG A 59 -4.05 6.70 9.54
CA ARG A 59 -3.70 5.32 9.87
C ARG A 59 -3.98 5.06 11.35
N ILE A 60 -4.57 3.92 11.65
CA ILE A 60 -4.89 3.48 13.02
C ILE A 60 -4.27 2.12 13.27
N GLN A 61 -3.56 1.98 14.39
CA GLN A 61 -2.98 0.69 14.79
C GLN A 61 -4.07 -0.23 15.38
N PRO A 62 -4.10 -1.52 15.00
CA PRO A 62 -5.01 -2.47 15.63
C PRO A 62 -4.70 -2.63 17.13
N VAL A 63 -5.76 -2.74 17.93
CA VAL A 63 -5.68 -3.01 19.37
C VAL A 63 -6.13 -4.44 19.64
N ASN A 64 -5.37 -5.17 20.47
CA ASN A 64 -5.79 -6.50 20.89
C ASN A 64 -6.81 -6.41 22.03
N PHE A 65 -8.10 -6.51 21.68
CA PHE A 65 -9.20 -6.47 22.64
C PHE A 65 -9.21 -7.64 23.61
N GLU A 66 -8.62 -8.79 23.29
CA GLU A 66 -8.64 -9.97 24.16
C GLU A 66 -7.78 -9.79 25.41
N LEU A 67 -6.73 -8.97 25.32
CA LEU A 67 -5.84 -8.67 26.46
C LEU A 67 -6.42 -7.63 27.43
N LEU A 68 -7.55 -6.99 27.08
CA LEU A 68 -8.17 -5.96 27.89
C LEU A 68 -9.19 -6.56 28.87
N SER A 69 -9.29 -5.97 30.06
CA SER A 69 -10.40 -6.23 30.98
C SER A 69 -11.72 -5.69 30.42
N ASP A 70 -12.85 -6.19 30.91
CA ASP A 70 -14.16 -5.76 30.40
C ASP A 70 -14.45 -4.28 30.66
N ASN A 71 -13.92 -3.73 31.76
CA ASN A 71 -13.99 -2.29 32.05
C ASN A 71 -13.16 -1.47 31.04
N GLU A 72 -11.96 -1.92 30.70
CA GLU A 72 -11.11 -1.25 29.70
C GLU A 72 -11.71 -1.34 28.30
N LYS A 73 -12.28 -2.50 27.93
CA LYS A 73 -13.03 -2.65 26.67
C LYS A 73 -14.17 -1.65 26.61
N TYR A 74 -14.99 -1.58 27.66
CA TYR A 74 -16.13 -0.66 27.71
C TYR A 74 -15.69 0.81 27.62
N ALA A 75 -14.68 1.20 28.39
CA ALA A 75 -14.13 2.54 28.36
C ALA A 75 -13.61 2.91 26.96
N LYS A 76 -12.84 2.01 26.32
CA LYS A 76 -12.29 2.24 24.98
C LYS A 76 -13.38 2.33 23.90
N ILE A 77 -14.40 1.47 23.96
CA ILE A 77 -15.55 1.52 23.04
C ILE A 77 -16.28 2.86 23.19
N LYS A 78 -16.55 3.28 24.43
CA LYS A 78 -17.24 4.53 24.70
C LYS A 78 -16.45 5.75 24.21
N SER A 79 -15.15 5.81 24.48
CA SER A 79 -14.30 6.89 23.97
C SER A 79 -14.28 6.92 22.44
N PHE A 80 -14.21 5.76 21.79
CA PHE A 80 -14.25 5.69 20.32
C PHE A 80 -15.62 6.13 19.75
N GLU A 81 -16.72 5.76 20.41
CA GLU A 81 -18.07 6.21 20.06
C GLU A 81 -18.18 7.74 20.15
N GLU A 82 -17.65 8.35 21.22
CA GLU A 82 -17.64 9.81 21.39
C GLU A 82 -16.87 10.51 20.25
N VAL A 83 -15.76 9.94 19.79
CA VAL A 83 -15.01 10.45 18.64
C VAL A 83 -15.84 10.37 17.35
N LEU A 84 -16.47 9.22 17.07
CA LEU A 84 -17.28 9.03 15.86
C LEU A 84 -18.51 9.94 15.85
N ASN A 85 -19.15 10.13 17.00
CA ASN A 85 -20.32 11.01 17.13
C ASN A 85 -19.96 12.49 16.91
N GLY A 86 -18.70 12.88 17.11
CA GLY A 86 -18.20 14.23 16.84
C GLY A 86 -17.94 14.53 15.36
N ILE A 87 -18.06 13.54 14.46
CA ILE A 87 -17.76 13.73 13.04
C ILE A 87 -19.00 14.23 12.28
N GLU A 88 -18.93 15.45 11.75
CA GLU A 88 -20.02 16.08 10.98
C GLU A 88 -19.88 15.93 9.45
N TYR A 89 -18.85 15.23 8.97
CA TYR A 89 -18.50 15.11 7.56
C TYR A 89 -18.44 13.65 7.10
N THR A 90 -18.36 13.44 5.78
CA THR A 90 -18.23 12.11 5.20
C THR A 90 -16.83 11.56 5.47
N PHE A 91 -16.78 10.31 5.91
CA PHE A 91 -15.54 9.56 6.07
C PHE A 91 -15.78 8.11 5.64
N GLN A 92 -14.69 7.42 5.29
CA GLN A 92 -14.72 6.02 4.92
C GLN A 92 -13.69 5.25 5.73
N ILE A 93 -14.12 4.18 6.40
CA ILE A 93 -13.20 3.27 7.07
C ILE A 93 -12.83 2.16 6.08
N ILE A 94 -11.53 1.94 5.91
CA ILE A 94 -11.00 0.84 5.11
C ILE A 94 -10.10 -0.05 5.97
N SER A 95 -10.13 -1.34 5.67
CA SER A 95 -9.31 -2.33 6.34
C SER A 95 -8.66 -3.20 5.29
N ILE A 96 -7.34 -3.08 5.18
CA ILE A 96 -6.54 -3.67 4.12
C ILE A 96 -5.56 -4.66 4.73
N ALA A 97 -5.41 -5.80 4.06
CA ALA A 97 -4.52 -6.86 4.48
C ALA A 97 -3.18 -6.66 3.76
N ARG A 98 -2.08 -6.58 4.51
CA ARG A 98 -0.71 -6.46 4.00
C ARG A 98 0.14 -7.56 4.61
N PRO A 99 0.98 -8.27 3.84
CA PRO A 99 1.92 -9.22 4.41
C PRO A 99 2.83 -8.59 5.44
N VAL A 100 3.13 -9.37 6.48
CA VAL A 100 3.88 -8.87 7.63
C VAL A 100 5.31 -8.56 7.19
N ASP A 101 5.70 -7.31 7.40
CA ASP A 101 7.05 -6.84 7.14
C ASP A 101 7.85 -6.94 8.45
N LEU A 102 8.73 -7.93 8.51
CA LEU A 102 9.58 -8.19 9.68
C LEU A 102 10.97 -7.58 9.56
N ASP A 103 11.27 -6.85 8.48
CA ASP A 103 12.62 -6.32 8.24
C ASP A 103 13.05 -5.40 9.39
N ASN A 104 12.18 -4.47 9.78
CA ASN A 104 12.44 -3.58 10.92
C ASN A 104 12.61 -4.35 12.24
N PHE A 105 11.85 -5.43 12.44
CA PHE A 105 11.98 -6.27 13.63
C PHE A 105 13.32 -7.01 13.63
N ILE A 106 13.72 -7.57 12.48
CA ILE A 106 14.99 -8.26 12.28
C ILE A 106 16.14 -7.28 12.54
N THR A 107 16.16 -6.11 11.91
CA THR A 107 17.19 -5.07 12.13
C THR A 107 17.31 -4.70 13.60
N ARG A 108 16.18 -4.49 14.29
CA ARG A 108 16.19 -4.19 15.73
C ARG A 108 16.77 -5.35 16.56
N MET A 109 16.52 -6.59 16.19
CA MET A 109 17.13 -7.75 16.84
C MET A 109 18.65 -7.83 16.58
N GLU A 110 19.11 -7.45 15.39
CA GLU A 110 20.54 -7.37 15.05
C GLU A 110 21.26 -6.29 15.87
N GLU A 111 20.65 -5.10 16.01
CA GLU A 111 21.18 -4.00 16.85
C GLU A 111 21.28 -4.39 18.33
N LEU A 112 20.25 -5.05 18.87
CA LEU A 112 20.29 -5.54 20.25
C LEU A 112 21.41 -6.56 20.46
N LYS A 113 21.76 -7.32 19.42
CA LYS A 113 22.86 -8.27 19.45
C LYS A 113 24.22 -7.57 19.41
N SER A 114 24.40 -6.56 18.55
CA SER A 114 25.68 -5.83 18.44
C SER A 114 26.04 -5.06 19.71
N ASN A 115 25.05 -4.39 20.33
CA ASN A 115 25.25 -3.60 21.56
C ASN A 115 25.72 -4.44 22.75
N VAL A 116 25.35 -5.73 22.80
CA VAL A 116 25.79 -6.68 23.84
C VAL A 116 27.27 -7.08 23.66
N THR A 117 27.76 -7.13 22.41
CA THR A 117 29.16 -7.47 22.10
C THR A 117 30.15 -6.34 22.36
N GLU A 118 29.77 -5.07 22.14
CA GLU A 118 30.69 -3.92 22.27
C GLU A 118 30.99 -3.53 23.73
N THR A 119 30.12 -3.89 24.66
CA THR A 119 30.26 -3.52 26.09
C THR A 119 31.35 -4.32 26.83
N LYS A 120 31.98 -5.33 26.19
CA LYS A 120 32.80 -6.35 26.88
C LYS A 120 34.31 -6.35 26.57
N SER A 121 34.82 -5.39 25.80
CA SER A 121 36.23 -5.37 25.38
C SER A 121 37.25 -4.89 26.43
N GLU A 122 36.81 -4.49 27.63
CA GLU A 122 37.71 -3.96 28.66
C GLU A 122 37.59 -4.69 30.00
N THR A 123 38.19 -5.88 30.19
CA THR A 123 38.58 -6.31 31.56
C THR A 123 39.63 -7.44 31.67
N LYS A 124 40.42 -7.34 32.75
CA LYS A 124 41.58 -8.16 33.18
C LYS A 124 41.35 -9.68 33.22
N GLU A 125 42.47 -10.42 33.15
CA GLU A 125 42.62 -11.88 33.03
C GLU A 125 41.82 -12.74 34.04
N GLU A 126 41.51 -12.22 35.23
CA GLU A 126 40.72 -12.94 36.25
C GLU A 126 39.21 -13.01 35.93
N LEU A 127 38.69 -12.06 35.14
CA LEU A 127 37.31 -12.08 34.63
C LEU A 127 37.14 -13.02 33.44
N GLN A 128 38.22 -13.53 32.83
CA GLN A 128 38.13 -14.38 31.63
C GLN A 128 37.47 -15.75 31.90
N GLN A 129 37.54 -16.27 33.12
CA GLN A 129 36.87 -17.54 33.47
C GLN A 129 35.37 -17.35 33.71
N GLU A 130 34.98 -16.23 34.34
CA GLU A 130 33.58 -15.79 34.48
C GLU A 130 32.98 -15.48 33.10
N ILE A 131 33.71 -14.73 32.27
CA ILE A 131 33.39 -14.41 30.87
C ILE A 131 33.25 -15.69 30.05
N LYS A 132 34.06 -16.74 30.26
CA LYS A 132 33.89 -18.02 29.52
C LYS A 132 32.59 -18.76 29.85
N LYS A 133 32.09 -18.70 31.09
CA LYS A 133 30.78 -19.26 31.44
C LYS A 133 29.64 -18.41 30.86
N ILE A 134 29.73 -17.09 31.02
CA ILE A 134 28.80 -16.11 30.42
C ILE A 134 28.76 -16.26 28.90
N ASN A 135 29.91 -16.44 28.24
CA ASN A 135 30.02 -16.66 26.80
C ASN A 135 29.30 -17.92 26.31
N LYS A 136 29.14 -18.94 27.16
CA LYS A 136 28.44 -20.18 26.80
C LYS A 136 26.92 -20.00 26.87
N GLU A 137 26.43 -19.25 27.87
CA GLU A 137 25.03 -18.86 27.97
C GLU A 137 24.66 -17.83 26.89
N ASP A 138 25.56 -16.89 26.60
CA ASP A 138 25.43 -15.94 25.50
C ASP A 138 25.49 -16.62 24.13
N ASP A 139 26.30 -17.67 23.95
CA ASP A 139 26.30 -18.47 22.70
C ASP A 139 24.96 -19.19 22.50
N ILE A 140 24.38 -19.76 23.56
CA ILE A 140 23.04 -20.36 23.51
C ILE A 140 21.99 -19.30 23.19
N ARG A 141 22.02 -18.14 23.88
CA ARG A 141 21.11 -17.02 23.64
C ARG A 141 21.24 -16.50 22.21
N ASN A 142 22.46 -16.27 21.71
CA ASN A 142 22.71 -15.78 20.36
C ASN A 142 22.28 -16.78 19.30
N ARG A 143 22.50 -18.09 19.51
CA ARG A 143 22.01 -19.13 18.62
C ARG A 143 20.49 -19.22 18.62
N LEU A 144 19.85 -19.10 19.78
CA LEU A 144 18.39 -19.04 19.88
C LEU A 144 17.85 -17.80 19.16
N LEU A 145 18.42 -16.62 19.39
CA LEU A 145 18.04 -15.39 18.70
C LEU A 145 18.20 -15.53 17.18
N ASN A 146 19.34 -16.03 16.69
CA ASN A 146 19.52 -16.27 15.25
C ASN A 146 18.50 -17.27 14.69
N SER A 147 18.16 -18.32 15.45
CA SER A 147 17.14 -19.30 15.06
C SER A 147 15.76 -18.66 14.99
N TYR A 148 15.39 -17.83 15.97
CA TYR A 148 14.12 -17.11 15.98
C TYR A 148 14.05 -16.07 14.85
N MET A 149 15.14 -15.35 14.59
CA MET A 149 15.21 -14.38 13.50
C MET A 149 15.11 -15.05 12.13
N SER A 150 15.81 -16.17 11.93
CA SER A 150 15.72 -16.96 10.70
C SER A 150 14.31 -17.53 10.49
N HIS A 151 13.68 -18.02 11.55
CA HIS A 151 12.30 -18.50 11.50
C HIS A 151 11.30 -17.36 11.22
N ALA A 152 11.47 -16.21 11.88
CA ALA A 152 10.67 -15.02 11.63
C ALA A 152 10.84 -14.52 10.19
N ALA A 153 12.08 -14.39 9.71
CA ALA A 153 12.37 -14.05 8.32
C ALA A 153 11.72 -15.01 7.32
N ALA A 154 11.76 -16.33 7.61
CA ALA A 154 11.09 -17.33 6.78
C ALA A 154 9.55 -17.16 6.77
N LEU A 155 8.94 -16.83 7.91
CA LEU A 155 7.50 -16.57 8.01
C LEU A 155 7.07 -15.26 7.33
N ALA A 156 7.93 -14.23 7.33
CA ALA A 156 7.67 -13.00 6.57
C ALA A 156 7.79 -13.25 5.07
N THR A 157 8.85 -13.94 4.66
CA THR A 157 9.12 -14.23 3.23
C THR A 157 8.10 -15.19 2.64
N SER A 158 7.50 -16.07 3.44
CA SER A 158 6.48 -17.00 2.96
C SER A 158 5.20 -16.29 2.50
N GLY A 159 4.97 -15.04 2.92
CA GLY A 159 3.77 -14.26 2.57
C GLY A 159 2.47 -14.82 3.13
N GLU A 160 2.53 -15.90 3.92
CA GLU A 160 1.36 -16.57 4.51
C GLU A 160 0.79 -15.77 5.69
N THR A 161 1.64 -14.99 6.38
CA THR A 161 1.23 -14.18 7.52
C THR A 161 0.90 -12.76 7.05
N VAL A 162 -0.32 -12.32 7.31
CA VAL A 162 -0.85 -11.03 6.87
C VAL A 162 -1.25 -10.21 8.08
N GLU A 163 -0.76 -8.96 8.15
CA GLU A 163 -1.24 -7.96 9.09
C GLU A 163 -2.42 -7.18 8.51
N ARG A 164 -3.31 -6.70 9.38
CA ARG A 164 -4.46 -5.89 8.99
C ARG A 164 -4.22 -4.44 9.37
N GLN A 165 -4.18 -3.57 8.36
CA GLN A 165 -4.01 -2.14 8.51
C GLN A 165 -5.38 -1.45 8.39
N PHE A 166 -5.63 -0.48 9.25
CA PHE A 166 -6.89 0.27 9.30
C PHE A 166 -6.63 1.73 8.94
N TYR A 167 -7.47 2.27 8.06
CA TYR A 167 -7.41 3.67 7.68
C TYR A 167 -8.79 4.30 7.72
N ILE A 168 -8.83 5.58 8.07
CA ILE A 168 -9.99 6.45 7.88
C ILE A 168 -9.66 7.44 6.77
N LEU A 169 -10.42 7.41 5.70
CA LEU A 169 -10.31 8.32 4.57
C LEU A 169 -11.27 9.48 4.74
N LEU A 170 -10.79 10.68 4.47
CA LEU A 170 -11.59 11.90 4.42
C LEU A 170 -11.45 12.49 3.02
N ASP A 171 -12.57 12.85 2.40
CA ASP A 171 -12.60 13.47 1.08
C ASP A 171 -13.11 14.91 1.15
N GLN A 172 -12.57 15.76 0.28
CA GLN A 172 -13.04 17.13 0.10
C GLN A 172 -13.02 17.48 -1.38
N LYS A 173 -14.14 18.00 -1.89
CA LYS A 173 -14.21 18.51 -3.27
C LYS A 173 -13.57 19.88 -3.36
N LEU A 174 -12.62 20.07 -4.27
CA LEU A 174 -11.96 21.36 -4.46
C LEU A 174 -12.91 22.34 -5.15
N GLY A 175 -13.06 23.52 -4.55
CA GLY A 175 -13.81 24.64 -5.10
C GLY A 175 -12.93 25.63 -5.86
N LYS A 176 -13.40 26.89 -5.98
CA LYS A 176 -12.65 27.98 -6.61
C LYS A 176 -11.40 28.39 -5.83
N THR A 177 -11.32 28.06 -4.54
CA THR A 177 -10.21 28.43 -3.66
C THR A 177 -9.57 27.17 -3.07
N THR A 178 -8.83 26.45 -3.91
CA THR A 178 -8.16 25.18 -3.60
C THR A 178 -7.40 25.20 -2.27
N GLN A 179 -6.60 26.24 -2.02
CA GLN A 179 -5.79 26.34 -0.79
C GLN A 179 -6.63 26.34 0.49
N LYS A 180 -7.83 26.93 0.47
CA LYS A 180 -8.70 26.95 1.64
C LYS A 180 -9.27 25.56 1.92
N ASP A 181 -9.65 24.84 0.86
CA ASP A 181 -10.20 23.49 0.96
C ASP A 181 -9.14 22.49 1.46
N GLU A 182 -7.89 22.63 0.98
CA GLU A 182 -6.75 21.84 1.45
C GLU A 182 -6.45 22.10 2.94
N ILE A 183 -6.39 23.37 3.36
CA ILE A 183 -6.16 23.75 4.77
C ILE A 183 -7.29 23.21 5.65
N LEU A 184 -8.54 23.33 5.21
CA LEU A 184 -9.70 22.83 5.95
C LEU A 184 -9.64 21.31 6.13
N LEU A 185 -9.36 20.57 5.06
CA LEU A 185 -9.24 19.11 5.13
C LEU A 185 -8.09 18.70 6.06
N PHE A 186 -6.94 19.37 5.96
CA PHE A 186 -5.80 19.12 6.83
C PHE A 186 -6.13 19.35 8.31
N GLN A 187 -6.81 20.46 8.63
CA GLN A 187 -7.23 20.77 10.00
C GLN A 187 -8.17 19.69 10.56
N ARG A 188 -9.22 19.33 9.81
CA ARG A 188 -10.17 18.27 10.22
C ARG A 188 -9.49 16.94 10.45
N THR A 189 -8.53 16.59 9.60
CA THR A 189 -7.81 15.32 9.68
C THR A 189 -6.91 15.26 10.90
N ASN A 190 -6.21 16.36 11.21
CA ASN A 190 -5.40 16.44 12.43
C ASN A 190 -6.25 16.45 13.70
N GLU A 191 -7.37 17.15 13.70
CA GLU A 191 -8.31 17.15 14.81
C GLU A 191 -8.85 15.74 15.07
N LEU A 192 -9.30 15.04 14.03
CA LEU A 192 -9.77 13.67 14.14
C LEU A 192 -8.67 12.72 14.61
N ALA A 193 -7.45 12.84 14.09
CA ALA A 193 -6.31 12.06 14.55
C ALA A 193 -6.02 12.31 16.04
N SER A 194 -6.05 13.56 16.49
CA SER A 194 -5.88 13.93 17.90
C SER A 194 -7.01 13.37 18.78
N ASN A 195 -8.24 13.37 18.31
CA ASN A 195 -9.38 12.82 19.04
C ASN A 195 -9.27 11.29 19.18
N LEU A 196 -8.82 10.60 18.13
CA LEU A 196 -8.52 9.16 18.18
C LEU A 196 -7.40 8.85 19.18
N VAL A 197 -6.34 9.66 19.20
CA VAL A 197 -5.27 9.55 20.21
C VAL A 197 -5.81 9.80 21.62
N GLY A 198 -6.70 10.76 21.79
CA GLY A 198 -7.41 11.02 23.05
C GLY A 198 -8.30 9.84 23.50
N ALA A 199 -8.80 9.04 22.56
CA ALA A 199 -9.54 7.80 22.82
C ALA A 199 -8.62 6.58 23.10
N ASP A 200 -7.34 6.81 23.37
CA ASP A 200 -6.34 5.78 23.67
C ASP A 200 -6.12 4.82 22.48
N LEU A 201 -6.25 5.34 21.25
CA LEU A 201 -5.85 4.65 20.02
C LEU A 201 -4.53 5.23 19.51
N ILE A 202 -3.72 4.41 18.85
CA ILE A 202 -2.51 4.90 18.16
C ILE A 202 -2.92 5.26 16.74
N ALA A 203 -2.98 6.56 16.46
CA ALA A 203 -3.41 7.09 15.16
C ALA A 203 -2.54 8.27 14.71
N HIS A 204 -2.30 8.37 13.40
CA HIS A 204 -1.58 9.49 12.79
C HIS A 204 -2.05 9.77 11.36
N VAL A 205 -1.87 11.01 10.91
CA VAL A 205 -2.17 11.42 9.54
C VAL A 205 -1.11 10.86 8.59
N CYS A 206 -1.55 10.24 7.50
CA CYS A 206 -0.65 9.62 6.54
C CYS A 206 0.18 10.65 5.76
N ASN A 207 1.47 10.36 5.59
CA ASN A 207 2.35 11.14 4.72
C ASN A 207 2.24 10.67 3.25
N ASP A 208 2.96 11.36 2.35
CA ASP A 208 2.94 11.02 0.92
C ASP A 208 3.42 9.59 0.62
N GLU A 209 4.38 9.07 1.39
CA GLU A 209 4.90 7.70 1.22
C GLU A 209 3.85 6.67 1.63
N GLU A 210 3.22 6.83 2.79
CA GLU A 210 2.15 5.98 3.29
C GLU A 210 0.90 6.03 2.41
N LEU A 211 0.57 7.18 1.83
CA LEU A 211 -0.53 7.31 0.87
C LEU A 211 -0.22 6.60 -0.45
N ARG A 212 1.03 6.65 -0.93
CA ARG A 212 1.45 5.88 -2.11
C ARG A 212 1.45 4.38 -1.82
N ASP A 213 1.93 3.97 -0.65
CA ASP A 213 1.84 2.58 -0.18
C ASP A 213 0.40 2.11 -0.12
N LEU A 214 -0.51 2.91 0.46
CA LEU A 214 -1.93 2.61 0.52
C LEU A 214 -2.52 2.41 -0.89
N LEU A 215 -2.22 3.32 -1.81
CA LEU A 215 -2.65 3.23 -3.21
C LEU A 215 -2.05 1.99 -3.90
N PHE A 216 -0.79 1.68 -3.62
CA PHE A 216 -0.10 0.51 -4.17
C PHE A 216 -0.74 -0.79 -3.67
N ILE A 217 -1.04 -0.90 -2.37
CA ILE A 217 -1.71 -2.07 -1.81
C ILE A 217 -3.12 -2.24 -2.40
N PHE A 218 -3.85 -1.13 -2.58
CA PHE A 218 -5.18 -1.16 -3.17
C PHE A 218 -5.17 -1.58 -4.65
N THR A 219 -4.22 -1.08 -5.43
CA THR A 219 -4.14 -1.34 -6.88
C THR A 219 -3.45 -2.65 -7.23
N ASN A 220 -2.48 -3.07 -6.43
CA ASN A 220 -1.65 -4.25 -6.65
C ASN A 220 -1.69 -5.18 -5.44
N SER A 221 -2.88 -5.63 -5.04
CA SER A 221 -3.07 -6.47 -3.85
C SER A 221 -2.20 -7.72 -3.81
N ASN A 222 -1.89 -8.31 -4.97
CA ASN A 222 -1.05 -9.51 -5.08
C ASN A 222 0.46 -9.21 -5.02
N GLN A 223 0.90 -8.00 -5.36
CA GLN A 223 2.32 -7.60 -5.38
C GLN A 223 2.73 -6.80 -4.14
N ALA A 224 1.78 -6.13 -3.50
CA ALA A 224 1.94 -5.48 -2.20
C ALA A 224 2.36 -6.45 -1.08
N ALA A 225 2.28 -7.75 -1.37
CA ALA A 225 2.83 -8.82 -0.58
C ALA A 225 4.36 -8.91 -0.57
N PHE A 226 4.99 -8.45 -1.63
CA PHE A 226 6.41 -8.68 -1.90
C PHE A 226 7.19 -7.39 -2.13
N GLU A 227 6.51 -6.28 -2.44
CA GLU A 227 7.14 -4.99 -2.77
C GLU A 227 6.45 -3.84 -2.01
N ARG A 228 7.25 -2.89 -1.50
CA ARG A 228 6.75 -1.58 -1.07
C ARG A 228 6.49 -0.70 -2.29
N ALA A 229 5.69 0.36 -2.15
CA ALA A 229 5.56 1.30 -3.25
C ALA A 229 6.95 1.83 -3.63
N PRO A 230 7.27 1.88 -4.93
CA PRO A 230 8.61 2.23 -5.34
C PRO A 230 8.88 3.71 -5.02
N ASN A 231 9.95 3.98 -4.26
CA ASN A 231 10.39 5.31 -3.84
C ASN A 231 10.94 6.12 -5.03
N HIS A 232 10.06 6.59 -5.92
CA HIS A 232 10.44 7.54 -6.97
C HIS A 232 10.30 8.96 -6.43
N GLN A 233 11.39 9.74 -6.48
CA GLN A 233 11.39 11.20 -6.21
C GLN A 233 10.58 12.01 -7.25
N PHE A 234 10.00 11.35 -8.25
CA PHE A 234 9.15 11.95 -9.26
C PHE A 234 7.72 11.49 -8.99
N GLY A 235 6.75 12.42 -9.06
CA GLY A 235 5.32 12.13 -8.92
C GLY A 235 4.85 11.03 -9.87
N LEU A 236 3.60 10.58 -9.73
CA LEU A 236 3.07 9.53 -10.60
C LEU A 236 3.35 9.88 -12.07
N PRO A 237 3.79 8.91 -12.90
CA PRO A 237 4.24 9.20 -14.25
C PRO A 237 3.19 10.05 -14.98
N PRO A 238 3.59 11.17 -15.62
CA PRO A 238 2.66 12.10 -16.22
C PRO A 238 1.80 11.33 -17.22
N GLN A 239 0.48 11.34 -16.98
CA GLN A 239 -0.43 10.71 -17.91
C GLN A 239 -0.42 11.53 -19.19
N VAL A 240 -0.26 10.86 -20.34
CA VAL A 240 -0.25 11.48 -21.66
C VAL A 240 -1.58 12.21 -21.83
N GLY A 241 -1.59 13.50 -21.50
CA GLY A 241 -2.70 14.40 -21.77
C GLY A 241 -2.87 14.52 -23.27
N GLY A 242 -4.10 14.35 -23.74
CA GLY A 242 -4.45 14.50 -25.14
C GLY A 242 -3.91 15.82 -25.69
N PHE A 243 -3.28 15.72 -26.86
CA PHE A 243 -2.96 16.86 -27.70
C PHE A 243 -4.26 17.65 -27.92
N HIS A 244 -4.33 18.85 -27.38
CA HIS A 244 -5.23 19.87 -27.88
C HIS A 244 -4.65 20.33 -29.22
N GLU A 245 -5.28 19.93 -30.32
CA GLU A 245 -5.28 20.69 -31.57
C GLU A 245 -6.21 21.91 -31.46
#